data_AF-A0A7S2QQ66-F1
#
_entry.id   AF-A0A7S2QQ66-F1
#
_cell.length_a   1.000
_cell.length_b   1.000
_cell.length_c   1.000
_cell.angle_alpha   90.00
_cell.angle_beta   90.00
_cell.angle_gamma   90.00
#
_symmetry.space_group_name_H-M   'P 1'
#
loop_
_entity.id
_entity.type
_entity.pdbx_description
1 polymer ?
#
loop_
_entity_poly.entity_id
_entity_poly.type
_entity_poly.pdbx_seq_one_letter_code
_entity_poly.pdbx_strand_id
1 'polypeptide(L)'
;DPVFAFCADGTIIGSWTSDSRYVRSCCWSDEQEAGTAECGGCARISKQGKCEECAGGYVWQTIPVLERRQCFMCDDLSSWQDALGRTCTDYAERDLCSGGTWPSAESDEPFFGVRPSEACCVCGGGTIYPTPFEHPMSKHVIHDFEYVTESGFNQPSPMTALDYRLDEACAPQSLGLKVNTDGAVWGQPEGKVGAVSCVLTAYQDPIRGVIGATALDLQVAKFSYWHKEIVFVFAAPVPVYNTSGAYLPVITSFPVYKSPKLNLTDFDLDCAPSILFVSINYPTGTLHW
;
A
#
# COMPACT_ATOMS: atom_id res chain seq x y z
N ASP A 1 -21.80 -5.22 -10.41
CA ASP A 1 -20.40 -4.80 -10.23
C ASP A 1 -20.11 -4.56 -8.76
N PRO A 2 -19.06 -5.18 -8.19
CA PRO A 2 -18.68 -4.89 -6.83
C PRO A 2 -18.01 -3.51 -6.80
N VAL A 3 -18.56 -2.66 -5.93
CA VAL A 3 -18.03 -1.38 -5.49
C VAL A 3 -16.50 -1.46 -5.35
N PHE A 4 -15.80 -0.42 -5.82
CA PHE A 4 -14.38 -0.24 -5.50
C PHE A 4 -14.23 -0.06 -4.00
N ALA A 5 -14.14 -1.17 -3.27
CA ALA A 5 -13.87 -1.18 -1.84
C ALA A 5 -12.47 -0.61 -1.64
N PHE A 6 -12.43 0.68 -1.28
CA PHE A 6 -11.24 1.34 -0.81
C PHE A 6 -10.87 0.74 0.54
N CYS A 7 -9.63 0.26 0.69
CA CYS A 7 -9.13 -0.19 1.98
C CYS A 7 -8.74 1.05 2.78
N ALA A 8 -9.72 1.64 3.50
CA ALA A 8 -9.55 2.91 4.22
C ALA A 8 -8.28 2.91 5.10
N ASP A 9 -8.08 1.83 5.85
CA ASP A 9 -6.97 1.66 6.78
C ASP A 9 -6.20 0.35 6.50
N GLY A 10 -6.22 -0.13 5.25
CA GLY A 10 -5.65 -1.43 4.89
C GLY A 10 -4.82 -1.41 3.63
N THR A 11 -3.98 -2.44 3.47
CA THR A 11 -3.27 -2.68 2.20
C THR A 11 -4.16 -3.46 1.25
N ILE A 12 -4.27 -3.02 0.00
CA ILE A 12 -4.93 -3.80 -1.05
C ILE A 12 -4.04 -5.01 -1.38
N ILE A 13 -4.60 -6.21 -1.23
CA ILE A 13 -3.98 -7.48 -1.62
C ILE A 13 -4.82 -8.15 -2.69
N GLY A 14 -4.26 -9.12 -3.41
CA GLY A 14 -5.01 -9.88 -4.39
C GLY A 14 -4.17 -10.76 -5.32
N SER A 15 -4.87 -11.55 -6.12
CA SER A 15 -4.26 -12.41 -7.14
C SER A 15 -5.10 -12.46 -8.41
N TRP A 16 -4.45 -12.88 -9.50
CA TRP A 16 -5.10 -13.18 -10.76
C TRP A 16 -5.63 -14.61 -10.73
N THR A 17 -6.90 -14.78 -11.07
CA THR A 17 -7.52 -16.09 -11.27
C THR A 17 -7.18 -16.63 -12.66
N SER A 18 -7.39 -17.94 -12.85
CA SER A 18 -7.15 -18.61 -14.14
C SER A 18 -7.98 -18.06 -15.30
N ASP A 19 -9.12 -17.40 -15.01
CA ASP A 19 -9.95 -16.70 -16.00
C ASP A 19 -9.56 -15.21 -16.17
N SER A 20 -8.34 -14.84 -15.80
CA SER A 20 -7.77 -13.49 -15.96
C SER A 20 -8.54 -12.39 -15.22
N ARG A 21 -9.20 -12.73 -14.10
CA ARG A 21 -9.82 -11.73 -13.22
C ARG A 21 -8.91 -11.45 -12.03
N TYR A 22 -8.75 -10.18 -11.69
CA TYR A 22 -8.05 -9.80 -10.47
C TYR A 22 -9.02 -9.82 -9.29
N VAL A 23 -8.82 -10.74 -8.35
CA VAL A 23 -9.58 -10.81 -7.10
C VAL A 23 -8.79 -10.06 -6.04
N ARG A 24 -9.40 -9.02 -5.48
CA ARG A 24 -8.79 -8.19 -4.44
C ARG A 24 -9.49 -8.37 -3.10
N SER A 25 -8.73 -8.18 -2.03
CA SER A 25 -9.22 -8.02 -0.66
C SER A 25 -8.39 -6.96 0.08
N CYS A 26 -8.85 -6.57 1.27
CA CYS A 26 -8.09 -5.68 2.14
C CYS A 26 -7.37 -6.50 3.20
N CYS A 27 -6.11 -6.17 3.44
CA CYS A 27 -5.37 -6.58 4.61
C CYS A 27 -5.44 -5.46 5.65
N TRP A 28 -6.12 -5.70 6.77
CA TRP A 28 -6.24 -4.73 7.86
C TRP A 28 -5.18 -4.99 8.92
N SER A 29 -4.56 -3.91 9.42
CA SER A 29 -3.62 -3.94 10.54
C SER A 29 -4.27 -4.13 11.90
N ASP A 30 -5.59 -3.98 11.96
CA ASP A 30 -6.30 -3.66 13.20
C ASP A 30 -6.90 -4.89 13.87
N GLU A 31 -7.06 -6.00 13.12
CA GLU A 31 -7.81 -7.17 13.58
C GLU A 31 -6.98 -8.17 14.41
N GLN A 32 -5.66 -8.02 14.51
CA GLN A 32 -4.81 -8.90 15.32
C GLN A 32 -3.45 -8.24 15.57
N GLU A 33 -3.10 -8.07 16.84
CA GLU A 33 -1.77 -7.65 17.34
C GLU A 33 -1.00 -6.72 16.40
N ALA A 34 -1.22 -5.41 16.59
CA ALA A 34 -0.56 -4.32 15.90
C ALA A 34 0.89 -4.68 15.52
N GLY A 35 1.15 -4.85 14.22
CA GLY A 35 2.48 -5.16 13.69
C GLY A 35 2.68 -6.56 13.08
N THR A 36 1.66 -7.42 13.04
CA THR A 36 1.83 -8.81 12.55
C THR A 36 1.31 -9.11 11.16
N ALA A 37 0.38 -8.31 10.62
CA ALA A 37 -0.21 -8.58 9.32
C ALA A 37 0.82 -8.40 8.19
N GLU A 38 1.27 -9.50 7.60
CA GLU A 38 2.22 -9.54 6.48
C GLU A 38 1.51 -9.18 5.17
N CYS A 39 1.01 -7.95 5.09
CA CYS A 39 0.27 -7.52 3.91
C CYS A 39 1.19 -7.31 2.70
N GLY A 40 2.45 -6.93 2.93
CA GLY A 40 3.41 -6.61 1.88
C GLY A 40 3.62 -7.80 0.93
N GLY A 41 3.22 -7.62 -0.34
CA GLY A 41 3.39 -8.65 -1.36
C GLY A 41 2.46 -9.85 -1.24
N CYS A 42 1.44 -9.80 -0.38
CA CYS A 42 0.53 -10.92 -0.17
C CYS A 42 -0.64 -10.92 -1.16
N ALA A 43 -1.06 -12.10 -1.61
CA ALA A 43 -2.29 -12.32 -2.37
C ALA A 43 -3.45 -12.78 -1.48
N ARG A 44 -3.17 -13.65 -0.50
CA ARG A 44 -4.18 -14.22 0.39
C ARG A 44 -3.66 -14.29 1.82
N ILE A 45 -4.47 -13.82 2.76
CA ILE A 45 -4.15 -13.79 4.18
C ILE A 45 -5.06 -14.76 4.93
N SER A 46 -4.49 -15.46 5.91
CA SER A 46 -5.19 -16.38 6.78
C SER A 46 -6.07 -15.62 7.79
N LYS A 47 -6.95 -16.34 8.49
CA LYS A 47 -7.74 -15.76 9.59
C LYS A 47 -6.88 -15.28 10.78
N GLN A 48 -5.59 -15.62 10.77
CA GLN A 48 -4.60 -15.25 11.79
C GLN A 48 -3.67 -14.13 11.30
N GLY A 49 -4.02 -13.42 10.22
CA GLY A 49 -3.22 -12.31 9.71
C GLY A 49 -1.92 -12.72 9.02
N LYS A 50 -1.69 -14.02 8.80
CA LYS A 50 -0.48 -14.53 8.13
C LYS A 50 -0.69 -14.60 6.63
N CYS A 51 0.32 -14.24 5.86
CA CYS A 51 0.24 -14.45 4.43
C CYS A 51 0.26 -15.95 4.11
N GLU A 52 -0.67 -16.43 3.29
CA GLU A 52 -0.75 -17.83 2.84
C GLU A 52 -0.21 -17.99 1.42
N GLU A 53 -0.30 -16.93 0.63
CA GLU A 53 0.02 -16.93 -0.80
C GLU A 53 0.56 -15.56 -1.18
N CYS A 54 1.71 -15.51 -1.87
CA CYS A 54 2.27 -14.27 -2.38
C CYS A 54 1.56 -13.82 -3.66
N ALA A 55 1.51 -12.51 -3.88
CA ALA A 55 1.03 -11.94 -5.13
C ALA A 55 1.97 -12.28 -6.30
N GLY A 56 1.47 -12.17 -7.54
CA GLY A 56 2.31 -12.35 -8.72
C GLY A 56 3.49 -11.36 -8.72
N GLY A 57 4.69 -11.84 -9.07
CA GLY A 57 5.93 -11.06 -8.95
C GLY A 57 6.53 -11.04 -7.54
N TYR A 58 5.91 -11.73 -6.58
CA TYR A 58 6.44 -11.91 -5.23
C TYR A 58 6.71 -13.38 -4.94
N VAL A 59 7.75 -13.65 -4.17
CA VAL A 59 8.12 -15.01 -3.75
C VAL A 59 8.36 -15.09 -2.26
N TRP A 60 8.08 -16.28 -1.72
CA TRP A 60 8.36 -16.58 -0.33
C TRP A 60 9.86 -16.61 -0.08
N GLN A 61 10.31 -15.83 0.89
CA GLN A 61 11.67 -15.88 1.41
C GLN A 61 11.63 -15.99 2.92
N THR A 62 12.56 -16.78 3.47
CA THR A 62 12.79 -16.86 4.91
C THR A 62 13.88 -15.88 5.29
N ILE A 63 13.60 -14.97 6.23
CA ILE A 63 14.60 -14.07 6.81
C ILE A 63 15.37 -14.87 7.87
N PRO A 64 16.65 -15.20 7.66
CA PRO A 64 17.36 -16.16 8.50
C PRO A 64 17.45 -15.77 9.97
N VAL A 65 17.52 -14.47 10.27
CA VAL A 65 17.67 -13.97 11.66
C VAL A 65 16.41 -14.18 12.49
N LEU A 66 15.24 -14.18 11.86
CA LEU A 66 13.95 -14.20 12.55
C LEU A 66 13.16 -15.49 12.32
N GLU A 67 13.65 -16.38 11.46
CA GLU A 67 12.91 -17.56 10.99
C GLU A 67 11.49 -17.20 10.48
N ARG A 68 11.33 -15.98 9.99
CA ARG A 68 10.06 -15.43 9.50
C ARG A 68 10.00 -15.56 7.98
N ARG A 69 8.88 -16.07 7.46
CA ARG A 69 8.61 -16.12 6.02
C ARG A 69 7.83 -14.89 5.61
N GLN A 70 8.25 -14.22 4.55
CA GLN A 70 7.56 -13.06 3.98
C GLN A 70 7.61 -13.10 2.45
N CYS A 71 6.73 -12.35 1.81
CA CYS A 71 6.69 -12.19 0.36
C CYS A 71 7.57 -11.01 -0.06
N PHE A 72 8.55 -11.28 -0.92
CA PHE A 72 9.45 -10.26 -1.46
C PHE A 72 9.26 -10.14 -2.96
N MET A 73 9.34 -8.91 -3.47
CA MET A 73 9.33 -8.67 -4.91
C MET A 73 10.59 -9.30 -5.52
N CYS A 74 10.43 -10.04 -6.62
CA CYS A 74 11.52 -10.75 -7.24
C CYS A 74 11.35 -10.83 -8.76
N ASP A 75 12.44 -10.56 -9.48
CA ASP A 75 12.52 -10.79 -10.92
C ASP A 75 13.50 -11.92 -11.25
N ASP A 76 13.06 -12.83 -12.13
CA ASP A 76 13.92 -13.85 -12.68
C ASP A 76 15.06 -13.22 -13.50
N LEU A 77 16.20 -13.89 -13.58
CA LEU A 77 17.27 -13.49 -14.49
C LEU A 77 16.78 -13.62 -15.94
N SER A 78 16.69 -12.48 -16.62
CA SER A 78 16.18 -12.44 -17.99
C SER A 78 17.00 -13.33 -18.93
N SER A 79 16.30 -14.07 -19.79
CA SER A 79 16.90 -15.00 -20.76
C SER A 79 17.65 -16.19 -20.15
N TRP A 80 17.59 -16.42 -18.84
CA TRP A 80 18.13 -17.64 -18.27
C TRP A 80 17.31 -18.86 -18.73
N GLN A 81 18.02 -19.91 -19.11
CA GLN A 81 17.48 -21.23 -19.41
C GLN A 81 18.52 -22.28 -19.02
N ASP A 82 18.11 -23.50 -18.69
CA ASP A 82 19.03 -24.58 -18.41
C ASP A 82 19.54 -25.30 -19.69
N ALA A 83 20.31 -26.36 -19.50
CA ALA A 83 20.85 -27.17 -20.60
C ALA A 83 19.78 -27.86 -21.47
N LEU A 84 18.55 -27.99 -20.98
CA LEU A 84 17.40 -28.55 -21.70
C LEU A 84 16.52 -27.46 -22.33
N GLY A 85 16.90 -26.18 -22.21
CA GLY A 85 16.14 -25.05 -22.69
C GLY A 85 14.93 -24.70 -21.81
N ARG A 86 14.89 -25.16 -20.56
CA ARG A 86 13.84 -24.81 -19.59
C ARG A 86 14.12 -23.46 -18.97
N THR A 87 13.13 -22.59 -18.97
CA THR A 87 13.16 -21.23 -18.40
C THR A 87 12.67 -21.22 -16.94
N CYS A 88 12.80 -20.11 -16.22
CA CYS A 88 12.24 -20.00 -14.86
C CYS A 88 10.71 -20.22 -14.82
N THR A 89 9.98 -19.90 -15.90
CA THR A 89 8.56 -20.25 -16.03
C THR A 89 8.34 -21.76 -16.07
N ASP A 90 9.16 -22.51 -16.81
CA ASP A 90 9.08 -23.98 -16.81
C ASP A 90 9.35 -24.56 -15.42
N TYR A 91 10.26 -23.95 -14.65
CA TYR A 91 10.55 -24.36 -13.28
C TYR A 91 9.36 -24.12 -12.34
N ALA A 92 8.65 -23.01 -12.51
CA ALA A 92 7.44 -22.72 -11.75
C ALA A 92 6.25 -23.63 -12.14
N GLU A 93 5.99 -23.81 -13.44
CA GLU A 93 4.84 -24.58 -13.93
C GLU A 93 4.95 -26.09 -13.67
N ARG A 94 6.18 -26.61 -13.58
CA ARG A 94 6.44 -28.05 -13.38
C ARG A 94 6.81 -28.39 -11.94
N ASP A 95 6.67 -27.45 -11.00
CA ASP A 95 7.04 -27.62 -9.59
C ASP A 95 8.47 -28.17 -9.41
N LEU A 96 9.41 -27.75 -10.26
CA LEU A 96 10.82 -28.17 -10.17
C LEU A 96 11.52 -27.55 -8.96
N CYS A 97 10.91 -26.53 -8.36
CA CYS A 97 11.31 -25.90 -7.12
C CYS A 97 10.12 -25.83 -6.17
N SER A 98 10.33 -26.12 -4.89
CA SER A 98 9.26 -26.11 -3.88
C SER A 98 9.57 -25.10 -2.78
N GLY A 99 8.81 -24.00 -2.74
CA GLY A 99 8.88 -23.01 -1.65
C GLY A 99 10.26 -22.34 -1.53
N GLY A 100 10.92 -22.02 -2.64
CA GLY A 100 12.26 -21.43 -2.63
C GLY A 100 13.36 -22.43 -2.30
N THR A 101 13.06 -23.73 -2.29
CA THR A 101 14.03 -24.80 -2.02
C THR A 101 14.11 -25.80 -3.17
N TRP A 102 15.27 -26.42 -3.28
CA TRP A 102 15.63 -27.35 -4.34
C TRP A 102 15.34 -28.79 -3.96
N PRO A 103 14.58 -29.55 -4.78
CA PRO A 103 14.25 -30.93 -4.46
C PRO A 103 15.46 -31.87 -4.53
N SER A 104 16.45 -31.60 -5.40
CA SER A 104 17.70 -32.35 -5.45
C SER A 104 18.87 -31.52 -6.00
N ALA A 105 20.09 -31.90 -5.64
CA ALA A 105 21.32 -31.28 -6.16
C ALA A 105 21.51 -31.50 -7.67
N GLU A 106 20.92 -32.56 -8.23
CA GLU A 106 20.98 -32.89 -9.66
C GLU A 106 20.16 -31.93 -10.52
N SER A 107 19.15 -31.26 -9.96
CA SER A 107 18.36 -30.28 -10.72
C SER A 107 18.94 -28.86 -10.65
N ASP A 108 19.92 -28.61 -9.77
CA ASP A 108 20.59 -27.32 -9.56
C ASP A 108 21.96 -27.23 -10.27
N GLU A 109 22.12 -27.93 -11.38
CA GLU A 109 23.36 -27.87 -12.16
C GLU A 109 23.54 -26.49 -12.82
N PRO A 110 24.73 -25.86 -12.72
CA PRO A 110 24.97 -24.57 -13.33
C PRO A 110 24.99 -24.70 -14.86
N PHE A 111 24.29 -23.78 -15.55
CA PHE A 111 24.36 -23.64 -17.00
C PHE A 111 24.84 -22.23 -17.34
N PHE A 112 25.88 -22.14 -18.18
CA PHE A 112 26.63 -20.89 -18.40
C PHE A 112 27.09 -20.21 -17.11
N GLY A 113 27.39 -20.99 -16.07
CA GLY A 113 27.88 -20.49 -14.79
C GLY A 113 26.81 -19.93 -13.85
N VAL A 114 25.53 -20.02 -14.22
CA VAL A 114 24.41 -19.60 -13.37
C VAL A 114 23.52 -20.80 -13.09
N ARG A 115 23.27 -21.05 -11.80
CA ARG A 115 22.36 -22.10 -11.35
C ARG A 115 20.92 -21.60 -11.39
N PRO A 116 19.92 -22.49 -11.53
CA PRO A 116 18.54 -22.03 -11.39
C PRO A 116 18.20 -21.55 -9.97
N SER A 117 18.91 -22.01 -8.93
CA SER A 117 18.85 -21.45 -7.57
C SER A 117 19.31 -20.00 -7.47
N GLU A 118 20.06 -19.52 -8.45
CA GLU A 118 20.55 -18.15 -8.54
C GLU A 118 19.71 -17.33 -9.52
N ALA A 119 19.19 -17.97 -10.57
CA ALA A 119 18.44 -17.30 -11.64
C ALA A 119 16.95 -17.11 -11.34
N CYS A 120 16.30 -18.08 -10.69
CA CYS A 120 14.84 -18.14 -10.65
C CYS A 120 14.27 -17.83 -9.26
N CYS A 121 13.32 -16.92 -9.20
CA CYS A 121 12.63 -16.48 -7.99
C CYS A 121 11.88 -17.62 -7.29
N VAL A 122 11.20 -18.47 -8.06
CA VAL A 122 10.48 -19.65 -7.53
C VAL A 122 11.41 -20.63 -6.81
N CYS A 123 12.69 -20.58 -7.15
CA CYS A 123 13.76 -21.40 -6.63
C CYS A 123 14.59 -20.71 -5.54
N GLY A 124 14.16 -19.52 -5.07
CA GLY A 124 14.85 -18.74 -4.04
C GLY A 124 15.92 -17.79 -4.56
N GLY A 125 16.24 -17.85 -5.84
CA GLY A 125 17.19 -16.97 -6.53
C GLY A 125 16.52 -15.72 -7.10
N GLY A 126 16.97 -15.33 -8.28
CA GLY A 126 16.52 -14.12 -8.96
C GLY A 126 17.07 -12.86 -8.31
N THR A 127 16.64 -11.71 -8.81
CA THR A 127 16.94 -10.41 -8.22
C THR A 127 15.81 -10.03 -7.28
N ILE A 128 16.10 -9.98 -5.98
CA ILE A 128 15.14 -9.57 -4.96
C ILE A 128 15.17 -8.04 -4.85
N TYR A 129 13.99 -7.43 -4.82
CA TYR A 129 13.81 -6.00 -4.64
C TYR A 129 13.02 -5.71 -3.36
N PRO A 130 13.23 -4.54 -2.75
CA PRO A 130 12.40 -4.12 -1.63
C PRO A 130 10.95 -3.95 -2.09
N THR A 131 10.01 -4.49 -1.33
CA THR A 131 8.58 -4.24 -1.54
C THR A 131 8.30 -2.74 -1.40
N PRO A 132 7.73 -2.07 -2.41
CA PRO A 132 7.37 -0.66 -2.31
C PRO A 132 6.40 -0.39 -1.17
N PHE A 133 6.55 0.75 -0.52
CA PHE A 133 5.66 1.20 0.56
C PHE A 133 5.54 2.72 0.56
N GLU A 134 4.44 3.21 1.14
CA GLU A 134 4.22 4.63 1.36
C GLU A 134 4.00 4.89 2.85
N HIS A 135 4.25 6.13 3.27
CA HIS A 135 3.87 6.57 4.60
C HIS A 135 2.61 7.44 4.54
N PRO A 136 1.48 7.00 5.12
CA PRO A 136 0.20 7.71 5.06
C PRO A 136 0.27 9.14 5.62
N MET A 137 1.09 9.37 6.66
CA MET A 137 1.29 10.72 7.22
C MET A 137 1.87 11.72 6.23
N SER A 138 2.55 11.29 5.16
CA SER A 138 3.04 12.21 4.11
C SER A 138 1.91 12.94 3.39
N LYS A 139 0.66 12.43 3.50
CA LYS A 139 -0.54 13.02 2.91
C LYS A 139 -1.41 13.72 3.95
N HIS A 140 -1.02 13.70 5.22
CA HIS A 140 -1.81 14.22 6.34
C HIS A 140 -1.17 15.48 6.94
N VAL A 141 -1.97 16.52 7.12
CA VAL A 141 -1.55 17.74 7.82
C VAL A 141 -1.96 17.63 9.27
N ILE A 142 -0.98 17.50 10.16
CA ILE A 142 -1.19 17.38 11.60
C ILE A 142 -1.58 18.76 12.15
N HIS A 143 -2.60 18.79 12.99
CA HIS A 143 -3.02 20.01 13.64
C HIS A 143 -2.16 20.32 14.87
N ASP A 144 -1.96 21.60 15.16
CA ASP A 144 -1.39 22.05 16.43
C ASP A 144 -2.20 21.46 17.60
N PHE A 145 -1.49 20.88 18.58
CA PHE A 145 -2.05 20.10 19.69
C PHE A 145 -2.74 18.76 19.34
N GLU A 146 -2.75 18.30 18.10
CA GLU A 146 -3.22 16.95 17.78
C GLU A 146 -2.28 15.89 18.33
N TYR A 147 -2.82 14.94 19.08
CA TYR A 147 -2.05 13.82 19.61
C TYR A 147 -2.02 12.69 18.59
N VAL A 148 -0.88 12.51 17.93
CA VAL A 148 -0.65 11.39 17.01
C VAL A 148 -0.27 10.17 17.85
N THR A 149 -1.18 9.19 17.92
CA THR A 149 -0.97 7.93 18.64
C THR A 149 -0.02 7.02 17.88
N GLU A 150 0.62 6.06 18.56
CA GLU A 150 1.46 5.04 17.92
C GLU A 150 0.69 4.04 17.04
N SER A 151 -0.63 3.94 17.23
CA SER A 151 -1.53 3.06 16.49
C SER A 151 -2.31 3.78 15.40
N GLY A 152 -2.61 3.07 14.30
CA GLY A 152 -3.55 3.48 13.25
C GLY A 152 -2.86 3.94 11.96
N PHE A 153 -3.40 5.00 11.34
CA PHE A 153 -2.99 5.55 10.03
C PHE A 153 -1.62 6.25 10.04
N ASN A 154 -0.77 5.97 11.03
CA ASN A 154 0.52 6.62 11.25
C ASN A 154 1.71 5.70 10.97
N GLN A 155 1.47 4.50 10.41
CA GLN A 155 2.48 3.48 10.09
C GLN A 155 2.68 3.32 8.57
N PRO A 156 3.85 2.84 8.11
CA PRO A 156 4.07 2.45 6.72
C PRO A 156 2.98 1.49 6.19
N SER A 157 2.50 1.75 4.97
CA SER A 157 1.50 0.90 4.31
C SER A 157 1.96 0.51 2.89
N PRO A 158 2.10 -0.81 2.60
CA PRO A 158 2.12 -1.89 3.57
C PRO A 158 3.30 -1.78 4.56
N MET A 159 3.17 -2.45 5.71
CA MET A 159 4.35 -2.76 6.52
C MET A 159 5.14 -3.86 5.80
N THR A 160 6.38 -3.55 5.41
CA THR A 160 7.25 -4.42 4.60
C THR A 160 8.56 -4.79 5.29
N ALA A 161 9.00 -4.01 6.28
CA ALA A 161 10.28 -4.18 6.95
C ALA A 161 10.16 -4.50 8.44
N LEU A 162 11.28 -5.01 8.96
CA LEU A 162 11.48 -5.31 10.38
C LEU A 162 11.91 -4.10 11.19
N ASP A 163 12.54 -3.14 10.51
CA ASP A 163 13.07 -1.92 11.11
C ASP A 163 12.95 -0.79 10.08
N TYR A 164 12.54 0.37 10.56
CA TYR A 164 12.44 1.60 9.80
C TYR A 164 13.28 2.67 10.46
N ARG A 165 14.05 3.39 9.65
CA ARG A 165 14.92 4.46 10.14
C ARG A 165 14.78 5.70 9.29
N LEU A 166 14.81 6.84 9.95
CA LEU A 166 14.97 8.12 9.29
C LEU A 166 16.43 8.35 8.93
N ASP A 167 16.67 9.14 7.91
CA ASP A 167 18.00 9.68 7.61
C ASP A 167 18.49 10.59 8.76
N GLU A 168 19.81 10.63 8.98
CA GLU A 168 20.41 11.35 10.13
C GLU A 168 20.12 12.86 10.12
N ALA A 169 19.83 13.44 8.95
CA ALA A 169 19.50 14.85 8.81
C ALA A 169 18.04 15.17 9.18
N CYS A 170 17.18 14.16 9.26
CA CYS A 170 15.77 14.33 9.58
C CYS A 170 15.57 14.58 11.08
N ALA A 171 14.90 15.69 11.41
CA ALA A 171 14.66 16.13 12.78
C ALA A 171 13.15 16.32 13.06
N PRO A 172 12.33 15.24 13.11
CA PRO A 172 10.90 15.36 13.38
C PRO A 172 10.62 15.89 14.79
N GLN A 173 11.60 15.81 15.70
CA GLN A 173 11.50 16.36 17.05
C GLN A 173 11.41 17.90 17.03
N SER A 174 11.88 18.54 15.96
CA SER A 174 11.66 19.97 15.72
C SER A 174 10.18 20.33 15.57
N LEU A 175 9.33 19.37 15.21
CA LEU A 175 7.86 19.48 15.16
C LEU A 175 7.17 18.90 16.40
N GLY A 176 7.92 18.35 17.37
CA GLY A 176 7.34 17.64 18.53
C GLY A 176 6.91 16.20 18.23
N LEU A 177 7.37 15.66 17.10
CA LEU A 177 7.05 14.30 16.64
C LEU A 177 8.27 13.39 16.77
N LYS A 178 8.00 12.09 16.82
CA LYS A 178 8.98 11.00 16.85
C LYS A 178 8.56 9.91 15.88
N VAL A 179 9.52 9.10 15.45
CA VAL A 179 9.28 7.91 14.63
C VAL A 179 9.91 6.72 15.36
N ASN A 180 9.15 5.64 15.55
CA ASN A 180 9.64 4.42 16.20
C ASN A 180 10.27 3.45 15.17
N THR A 181 10.73 2.29 15.63
CA THR A 181 11.36 1.25 14.78
C THR A 181 10.39 0.60 13.79
N ASP A 182 9.08 0.69 14.03
CA ASP A 182 8.05 0.19 13.12
C ASP A 182 7.69 1.23 12.04
N GLY A 183 8.38 2.38 12.06
CA GLY A 183 8.12 3.51 11.17
C GLY A 183 6.93 4.35 11.60
N ALA A 184 6.30 4.05 12.74
CA ALA A 184 5.12 4.76 13.24
C ALA A 184 5.49 6.18 13.70
N VAL A 185 4.79 7.19 13.18
CA VAL A 185 4.93 8.59 13.63
C VAL A 185 4.05 8.83 14.85
N TRP A 186 4.57 9.40 15.92
CA TRP A 186 3.80 9.70 17.13
C TRP A 186 4.29 10.95 17.85
N GLY A 187 3.44 11.53 18.71
CA GLY A 187 3.76 12.71 19.51
C GLY A 187 2.70 13.80 19.41
N GLN A 188 3.01 14.98 19.96
CA GLN A 188 2.12 16.13 19.95
C GLN A 188 2.92 17.39 19.58
N PRO A 189 2.52 18.12 18.52
CA PRO A 189 3.14 19.39 18.21
C PRO A 189 2.61 20.46 19.17
N GLU A 190 3.33 20.73 20.26
CA GLU A 190 2.97 21.74 21.26
C GLU A 190 3.30 23.17 20.77
N GLY A 191 2.45 23.76 19.92
CA GLY A 191 2.65 25.11 19.39
C GLY A 191 3.72 25.20 18.29
N LYS A 192 4.18 24.05 17.77
CA LYS A 192 5.22 23.98 16.74
C LYS A 192 4.56 23.85 15.37
N VAL A 193 4.77 24.83 14.51
CA VAL A 193 4.23 24.87 13.14
C VAL A 193 5.38 24.80 12.18
N GLY A 194 5.27 24.00 11.12
CA GLY A 194 6.33 23.86 10.14
C GLY A 194 6.15 22.63 9.28
N ALA A 195 7.18 22.34 8.48
CA ALA A 195 7.26 21.12 7.70
C ALA A 195 8.68 20.57 7.79
N VAL A 196 8.78 19.24 7.75
CA VAL A 196 10.02 18.48 7.71
C VAL A 196 9.85 17.40 6.64
N SER A 197 10.82 17.28 5.74
CA SER A 197 10.87 16.23 4.72
C SER A 197 12.03 15.30 5.05
N CYS A 198 11.73 14.01 5.12
CA CYS A 198 12.66 12.97 5.54
C CYS A 198 12.67 11.81 4.57
N VAL A 199 13.70 10.98 4.65
CA VAL A 199 13.75 9.69 3.96
C VAL A 199 13.56 8.58 4.99
N LEU A 200 12.42 7.90 4.93
CA LEU A 200 12.15 6.74 5.76
C LEU A 200 12.65 5.49 5.03
N THR A 201 13.65 4.83 5.61
CA THR A 201 14.31 3.65 5.07
C THR A 201 13.79 2.39 5.75
N ALA A 202 13.27 1.45 4.96
CA ALA A 202 12.74 0.16 5.39
C ALA A 202 13.77 -0.96 5.17
N TYR A 203 14.20 -1.60 6.25
CA TYR A 203 15.16 -2.71 6.24
C TYR A 203 14.42 -4.06 6.24
N GLN A 204 14.13 -4.59 5.04
CA GLN A 204 13.33 -5.82 4.89
C GLN A 204 14.17 -7.08 5.12
N ASP A 205 15.34 -7.17 4.48
CA ASP A 205 16.34 -8.20 4.75
C ASP A 205 17.74 -7.56 4.82
N PRO A 206 18.21 -7.18 6.03
CA PRO A 206 19.51 -6.55 6.22
C PRO A 206 20.69 -7.44 5.81
N ILE A 207 20.54 -8.77 5.85
CA ILE A 207 21.62 -9.70 5.49
C ILE A 207 21.83 -9.68 3.99
N ARG A 208 20.75 -9.68 3.21
CA ARG A 208 20.80 -9.64 1.75
C ARG A 208 20.87 -8.23 1.17
N GLY A 209 20.77 -7.20 2.01
CA GLY A 209 20.77 -5.80 1.60
C GLY A 209 19.48 -5.37 0.93
N VAL A 210 18.35 -6.03 1.22
CA VAL A 210 17.03 -5.65 0.68
C VAL A 210 16.49 -4.49 1.51
N ILE A 211 16.74 -3.27 1.00
CA ILE A 211 16.42 -2.02 1.67
C ILE A 211 15.59 -1.15 0.72
N GLY A 212 14.42 -0.69 1.18
CA GLY A 212 13.56 0.25 0.47
C GLY A 212 13.60 1.62 1.14
N ALA A 213 13.25 2.68 0.41
CA ALA A 213 13.13 4.02 0.98
C ALA A 213 11.92 4.75 0.38
N THR A 214 11.28 5.58 1.19
CA THR A 214 10.17 6.44 0.77
C THR A 214 10.28 7.82 1.43
N ALA A 215 9.66 8.83 0.84
CA ALA A 215 9.62 10.16 1.42
C ALA A 215 8.60 10.21 2.57
N LEU A 216 9.02 10.79 3.70
CA LEU A 216 8.18 11.10 4.85
C LEU A 216 8.09 12.62 5.01
N ASP A 217 7.00 13.19 4.50
CA ASP A 217 6.75 14.64 4.54
C ASP A 217 5.79 14.96 5.68
N LEU A 218 6.32 15.46 6.79
CA LEU A 218 5.52 15.83 7.96
C LEU A 218 5.20 17.32 7.91
N GLN A 219 3.91 17.66 7.92
CA GLN A 219 3.45 19.03 7.99
C GLN A 219 2.59 19.24 9.25
N VAL A 220 2.94 20.25 10.03
CA VAL A 220 2.12 20.71 11.16
C VAL A 220 1.61 22.12 10.86
N ALA A 221 0.29 22.31 11.01
CA ALA A 221 -0.38 23.60 10.84
C ALA A 221 -1.19 23.98 12.08
N LYS A 222 -1.32 25.29 12.36
CA LYS A 222 -2.19 25.80 13.44
C LYS A 222 -3.64 25.32 13.32
N PHE A 223 -4.09 25.18 12.07
CA PHE A 223 -5.37 24.63 11.70
C PHE A 223 -5.17 23.93 10.36
N SER A 224 -5.71 22.73 10.23
CA SER A 224 -5.99 22.13 8.95
C SER A 224 -7.50 22.22 8.72
N TYR A 225 -7.91 22.60 7.52
CA TYR A 225 -9.25 22.22 7.10
C TYR A 225 -9.07 20.80 6.63
N TRP A 226 -9.42 19.83 7.49
CA TRP A 226 -9.46 18.42 7.12
C TRP A 226 -10.03 18.37 5.69
N HIS A 227 -9.32 17.77 4.74
CA HIS A 227 -9.94 17.41 3.47
C HIS A 227 -11.04 16.42 3.81
N LYS A 228 -12.18 16.91 4.29
CA LYS A 228 -13.43 16.18 4.24
C LYS A 228 -13.65 16.08 2.75
N GLU A 229 -13.31 14.93 2.20
CA GLU A 229 -13.85 14.53 0.92
C GLU A 229 -15.35 14.79 1.05
N ILE A 230 -15.85 15.77 0.28
CA ILE A 230 -17.28 16.06 0.28
C ILE A 230 -17.87 14.91 -0.52
N VAL A 231 -18.23 13.84 0.19
CA VAL A 231 -18.90 12.70 -0.39
C VAL A 231 -20.36 13.10 -0.62
N PHE A 232 -20.68 13.39 -1.87
CA PHE A 232 -22.06 13.65 -2.28
C PHE A 232 -22.83 12.32 -2.27
N VAL A 233 -23.77 12.18 -1.33
CA VAL A 233 -24.74 11.09 -1.34
C VAL A 233 -25.99 11.61 -2.04
N PHE A 234 -26.21 11.20 -3.29
CA PHE A 234 -27.36 11.65 -4.07
C PHE A 234 -28.63 10.96 -3.56
N ALA A 235 -29.59 11.76 -3.11
CA ALA A 235 -30.92 11.30 -2.72
C ALA A 235 -31.82 11.08 -3.93
N ALA A 236 -31.36 10.27 -4.90
CA ALA A 236 -32.23 9.67 -5.89
C ALA A 236 -31.50 8.47 -6.51
N PRO A 237 -31.91 7.24 -6.20
CA PRO A 237 -31.37 6.07 -6.86
C PRO A 237 -31.75 6.14 -8.35
N VAL A 238 -30.76 6.24 -9.24
CA VAL A 238 -30.97 5.94 -10.65
C VAL A 238 -31.24 4.43 -10.74
N PRO A 239 -32.43 3.98 -11.17
CA PRO A 239 -32.73 2.57 -11.22
C PRO A 239 -31.88 1.90 -12.32
N VAL A 240 -30.82 1.20 -11.91
CA VAL A 240 -30.08 0.29 -12.79
C VAL A 240 -30.66 -1.10 -12.55
N TYR A 241 -31.50 -1.56 -13.47
CA TYR A 241 -32.01 -2.93 -13.44
C TYR A 241 -30.96 -3.87 -14.04
N ASN A 242 -30.58 -4.91 -13.30
CA ASN A 242 -29.88 -6.03 -13.93
C ASN A 242 -30.85 -6.82 -14.84
N THR A 243 -30.33 -7.78 -15.61
CA THR A 243 -31.14 -8.63 -16.49
C THR A 243 -32.21 -9.47 -15.76
N SER A 244 -32.17 -9.56 -14.43
CA SER A 244 -33.16 -10.25 -13.60
C SER A 244 -34.15 -9.30 -12.89
N GLY A 245 -34.10 -7.99 -13.17
CA GLY A 245 -35.03 -7.00 -12.60
C GLY A 245 -34.80 -6.68 -11.12
N ALA A 246 -33.68 -7.11 -10.52
CA ALA A 246 -33.34 -6.82 -9.13
C ALA A 246 -32.75 -5.41 -8.98
N TYR A 247 -33.19 -4.72 -7.92
CA TYR A 247 -32.75 -3.37 -7.58
C TYR A 247 -31.37 -3.39 -6.91
N LEU A 248 -30.40 -2.68 -7.47
CA LEU A 248 -29.07 -2.51 -6.86
C LEU A 248 -28.84 -1.01 -6.59
N PRO A 249 -28.64 -0.58 -5.34
CA PRO A 249 -28.23 0.79 -5.06
C PRO A 249 -26.82 1.01 -5.61
N VAL A 250 -26.70 1.85 -6.63
CA VAL A 250 -25.39 2.29 -7.15
C VAL A 250 -24.94 3.48 -6.32
N ILE A 251 -23.91 3.28 -5.50
CA ILE A 251 -23.20 4.37 -4.84
C ILE A 251 -22.08 4.78 -5.79
N THR A 252 -22.21 5.94 -6.43
CA THR A 252 -21.13 6.57 -7.20
C THR A 252 -20.41 7.58 -6.33
N SER A 253 -19.10 7.37 -6.12
CA SER A 253 -18.20 8.41 -5.60
C SER A 253 -17.42 9.02 -6.77
N PHE A 254 -17.20 10.34 -6.72
CA PHE A 254 -16.39 11.06 -7.69
C PHE A 254 -15.23 11.74 -6.96
N PRO A 255 -13.97 11.56 -7.41
CA PRO A 255 -12.84 12.29 -6.85
C PRO A 255 -12.97 13.78 -7.16
N VAL A 256 -12.80 14.62 -6.14
CA VAL A 256 -12.77 16.08 -6.31
C VAL A 256 -11.33 16.51 -6.57
N TYR A 257 -11.03 16.98 -7.79
CA TYR A 257 -9.70 17.52 -8.13
C TYR A 257 -9.68 19.04 -8.05
N LYS A 258 -8.57 19.58 -7.54
CA LYS A 258 -8.30 21.03 -7.53
C LYS A 258 -7.79 21.46 -8.90
N SER A 259 -8.58 22.23 -9.65
CA SER A 259 -8.13 22.84 -10.91
C SER A 259 -6.98 23.85 -10.65
N PRO A 260 -5.95 23.92 -11.52
CA PRO A 260 -4.90 24.94 -11.45
C PRO A 260 -5.43 26.38 -11.67
N LYS A 261 -6.63 26.51 -12.23
CA LYS A 261 -7.32 27.77 -12.48
C LYS A 261 -8.47 27.86 -11.48
N LEU A 262 -8.26 28.51 -10.35
CA LEU A 262 -9.31 28.80 -9.37
C LEU A 262 -10.36 29.77 -9.95
N ASN A 263 -11.27 29.28 -10.78
CA ASN A 263 -12.56 29.92 -11.02
C ASN A 263 -13.66 28.93 -10.62
N LEU A 264 -14.39 29.28 -9.55
CA LEU A 264 -15.44 28.48 -8.92
C LEU A 264 -16.75 28.42 -9.75
N THR A 265 -16.76 28.96 -10.98
CA THR A 265 -17.95 29.07 -11.84
C THR A 265 -18.27 27.81 -12.63
N ASP A 266 -17.37 26.84 -12.67
CA ASP A 266 -17.48 25.67 -13.56
C ASP A 266 -18.05 24.42 -12.84
N PHE A 267 -18.69 24.60 -11.69
CA PHE A 267 -19.41 23.53 -11.00
C PHE A 267 -20.86 23.47 -11.50
N ASP A 268 -21.17 22.42 -12.27
CA ASP A 268 -22.55 22.05 -12.60
C ASP A 268 -23.15 21.23 -11.44
N LEU A 269 -24.25 21.72 -10.87
CA LEU A 269 -24.77 21.34 -9.54
C LEU A 269 -26.29 21.16 -9.58
N ASP A 270 -26.76 20.06 -10.17
CA ASP A 270 -28.16 19.65 -10.06
C ASP A 270 -28.55 19.16 -8.64
N CYS A 271 -27.59 19.01 -7.71
CA CYS A 271 -27.84 18.52 -6.35
C CYS A 271 -26.80 19.03 -5.33
N ALA A 272 -27.02 20.22 -4.75
CA ALA A 272 -26.22 20.73 -3.61
C ALA A 272 -27.07 20.84 -2.34
N PRO A 273 -26.70 20.24 -1.19
CA PRO A 273 -27.39 20.45 0.09
C PRO A 273 -26.98 21.78 0.75
N SER A 274 -27.90 22.37 1.51
CA SER A 274 -27.75 23.68 2.14
C SER A 274 -26.87 23.63 3.40
N ILE A 275 -25.87 24.51 3.46
CA ILE A 275 -25.06 24.79 4.64
C ILE A 275 -25.37 26.23 5.08
N LEU A 276 -25.69 26.46 6.36
CA LEU A 276 -26.31 27.69 6.87
C LEU A 276 -25.51 29.00 6.68
N PHE A 277 -24.21 28.94 6.40
CA PHE A 277 -23.35 30.11 6.15
C PHE A 277 -22.82 30.17 4.71
N VAL A 278 -23.37 29.33 3.82
CA VAL A 278 -22.99 29.29 2.42
C VAL A 278 -24.28 29.31 1.60
N SER A 279 -24.56 30.45 0.96
CA SER A 279 -25.74 30.60 0.08
C SER A 279 -25.30 30.60 -1.37
N ILE A 280 -26.06 29.92 -2.24
CA ILE A 280 -25.74 29.82 -3.66
C ILE A 280 -26.73 30.69 -4.43
N ASN A 281 -26.22 31.51 -5.35
CA ASN A 281 -27.04 32.27 -6.28
C ASN A 281 -27.39 31.38 -7.49
N TYR A 282 -28.61 30.83 -7.48
CA TYR A 282 -29.07 29.83 -8.46
C TYR A 282 -28.96 30.26 -9.94
N PRO A 283 -29.28 31.50 -10.34
CA PRO A 283 -29.08 31.96 -11.72
C PRO A 283 -27.62 31.99 -12.21
N THR A 284 -26.65 32.19 -11.31
CA THR A 284 -25.26 32.48 -11.68
C THR A 284 -24.27 31.38 -11.29
N GLY A 285 -24.71 30.39 -10.50
CA GLY A 285 -23.84 29.33 -9.98
C GLY A 285 -22.78 29.83 -8.99
N THR A 286 -22.89 31.06 -8.49
CA THR A 286 -21.88 31.67 -7.62
C THR A 286 -22.19 31.40 -6.14
N LEU A 287 -21.17 30.94 -5.41
CA LEU A 287 -21.18 30.78 -3.97
C LEU A 287 -21.00 32.13 -3.27
N HIS A 288 -21.90 32.43 -2.32
CA HIS A 288 -21.84 33.56 -1.41
C HIS A 288 -21.61 33.05 0.01
N TRP A 289 -20.61 33.61 0.68
CA TRP A 289 -20.29 33.44 2.09
C TRP A 289 -20.79 34.64 2.88
#